data_AF-A4X1Q5-F1
#
_entry.id   AF-A4X1Q5-F1
#
_cell.length_a   1.000
_cell.length_b   1.000
_cell.length_c   1.000
_cell.angle_alpha   90.00
_cell.angle_beta   90.00
_cell.angle_gamma   90.00
#
_symmetry.space_group_name_H-M   'P 1'
#
loop_
_entity.id
_entity.type
_entity.pdbx_description
1 polymer ?
#
loop_
_entity_poly.entity_id
_entity_poly.type
_entity_poly.pdbx_seq_one_letter_code
_entity_poly.pdbx_strand_id
1 'polypeptide(L)'
;MPCDADALIAAITLANARDGAVLDLARDCTYLLTADIDGNGLPVITAPITLNGNKNTTIERAANADEFRILTVDTGGNLTLDHLTITGGQTTSAGGGILVNPGGTLTTNRSTVTRNIADSNGGGIVNNGTTRIISSTISHNTADGPGGGIYSLGVIDVKKSHVNANTTTTAGAGVMSFGTARIEHSTVTANHAQGTIGGLFISGTGTVTDSKFSKNTALEAAGVVMNFDTQLTLKAVTIIENIATQGRAGGLATSDNSSVVVEGGAITNNAATTDGGGIYNFADLVLRDTRINGNQADQGAGIYNEETVILFDTKVVKNVAITDGGGIVNDGGTVELNTATGTIVIKNRPNNCVDVPGCAG
;
A
#
# COMPACT_ATOMS: atom_id res chain seq x y z
N MET A 1 -0.88 30.12 -16.38
CA MET A 1 -2.31 30.38 -16.69
C MET A 1 -2.95 31.13 -15.51
N PRO A 2 -4.11 31.80 -15.67
CA PRO A 2 -4.80 32.45 -14.55
C PRO A 2 -5.13 31.47 -13.41
N CYS A 3 -5.26 32.00 -12.18
CA CYS A 3 -5.72 31.26 -11.01
C CYS A 3 -7.25 31.20 -11.02
N ASP A 4 -7.81 30.34 -11.89
CA ASP A 4 -9.24 30.27 -12.16
C ASP A 4 -9.61 28.87 -12.68
N ALA A 5 -10.67 28.29 -12.11
CA ALA A 5 -11.09 26.92 -12.42
C ALA A 5 -11.64 26.79 -13.85
N ASP A 6 -12.45 27.75 -14.31
CA ASP A 6 -13.00 27.73 -15.67
C ASP A 6 -11.90 27.87 -16.72
N ALA A 7 -10.88 28.70 -16.45
CA ALA A 7 -9.69 28.80 -17.29
C ALA A 7 -8.90 27.49 -17.36
N LEU A 8 -8.79 26.75 -16.24
CA LEU A 8 -8.16 25.43 -16.21
C LEU A 8 -8.97 24.40 -17.01
N ILE A 9 -10.29 24.37 -16.83
CA ILE A 9 -11.21 23.51 -17.57
C ILE A 9 -11.05 23.76 -19.08
N ALA A 10 -11.15 25.02 -19.52
CA ALA A 10 -11.01 25.38 -20.92
C ALA A 10 -9.64 25.00 -21.50
N ALA A 11 -8.56 25.16 -20.72
CA ALA A 11 -7.21 24.79 -21.15
C ALA A 11 -7.04 23.27 -21.31
N ILE A 12 -7.61 22.47 -20.41
CA ILE A 12 -7.60 21.00 -20.52
C ILE A 12 -8.42 20.55 -21.74
N THR A 13 -9.61 21.11 -21.95
CA THR A 13 -10.43 20.81 -23.14
C THR A 13 -9.65 21.10 -24.43
N LEU A 14 -8.96 22.24 -24.49
CA LEU A 14 -8.15 22.61 -25.65
C LEU A 14 -6.95 21.68 -25.83
N ALA A 15 -6.29 21.28 -24.75
CA ALA A 15 -5.17 20.36 -24.78
C ALA A 15 -5.59 18.98 -25.31
N ASN A 16 -6.73 18.44 -24.86
CA ASN A 16 -7.30 17.22 -25.40
C ASN A 16 -7.59 17.32 -26.91
N ALA A 17 -8.08 18.47 -27.38
CA ALA A 17 -8.39 18.69 -28.79
C ALA A 17 -7.16 18.93 -29.70
N ARG A 18 -5.96 19.09 -29.11
CA ARG A 18 -4.72 19.45 -29.81
C ARG A 18 -3.58 18.46 -29.53
N ASP A 19 -3.91 17.21 -29.24
CA ASP A 19 -2.95 16.13 -28.99
C ASP A 19 -2.02 16.35 -27.77
N GLY A 20 -2.46 17.18 -26.82
CA GLY A 20 -1.79 17.38 -25.54
C GLY A 20 -1.28 18.80 -25.27
N ALA A 21 -0.83 19.03 -24.04
CA ALA A 21 -0.21 20.29 -23.62
C ALA A 21 0.58 20.18 -22.32
N VAL A 22 1.46 21.16 -22.08
CA VAL A 22 2.01 21.46 -20.76
C VAL A 22 1.33 22.73 -20.26
N LEU A 23 0.66 22.65 -19.12
CA LEU A 23 -0.11 23.73 -18.52
C LEU A 23 0.60 24.21 -17.24
N ASP A 24 1.17 25.40 -17.28
CA ASP A 24 1.79 26.02 -16.11
C ASP A 24 0.74 26.74 -15.26
N LEU A 25 0.38 26.14 -14.13
CA LEU A 25 -0.62 26.68 -13.21
C LEU A 25 -0.02 27.85 -12.40
N ALA A 26 -0.90 28.78 -11.99
CA ALA A 26 -0.53 29.92 -11.17
C ALA A 26 0.06 29.44 -9.84
N ARG A 27 1.10 30.13 -9.35
CA ARG A 27 1.74 29.85 -8.05
C ARG A 27 0.87 30.30 -6.90
N ASP A 28 0.99 29.64 -5.75
CA ASP A 28 0.29 29.97 -4.50
C ASP A 28 -1.22 30.13 -4.72
N CYS A 29 -1.80 29.23 -5.52
CA CYS A 29 -3.17 29.31 -6.03
C CYS A 29 -3.96 28.05 -5.67
N THR A 30 -5.24 28.24 -5.33
CA THR A 30 -6.23 27.16 -5.29
C THR A 30 -7.18 27.30 -6.46
N TYR A 31 -7.17 26.32 -7.36
CA TYR A 31 -8.18 26.11 -8.39
C TYR A 31 -9.37 25.41 -7.76
N LEU A 32 -10.35 26.20 -7.30
CA LEU A 32 -11.53 25.70 -6.60
C LEU A 32 -12.60 25.26 -7.60
N LEU A 33 -12.87 23.95 -7.66
CA LEU A 33 -13.85 23.32 -8.53
C LEU A 33 -15.23 23.33 -7.85
N THR A 34 -16.23 23.86 -8.53
CA THR A 34 -17.59 24.01 -7.98
C THR A 34 -18.67 23.33 -8.83
N ALA A 35 -18.32 22.82 -10.00
CA ALA A 35 -19.26 22.24 -10.95
C ALA A 35 -18.91 20.78 -11.26
N ASP A 36 -19.94 19.94 -11.31
CA ASP A 36 -19.84 18.57 -11.80
C ASP A 36 -19.92 18.54 -13.33
N ILE A 37 -18.96 17.87 -13.95
CA ILE A 37 -18.83 17.59 -15.39
C ILE A 37 -18.86 16.07 -15.56
N ASP A 38 -20.07 15.51 -15.64
CA ASP A 38 -20.32 14.07 -15.82
C ASP A 38 -19.62 13.18 -14.76
N GLY A 39 -19.69 13.58 -13.50
CA GLY A 39 -19.06 12.93 -12.34
C GLY A 39 -17.62 13.38 -12.07
N ASN A 40 -17.12 14.42 -12.75
CA ASN A 40 -15.74 14.91 -12.64
C ASN A 40 -15.69 16.43 -12.41
N GLY A 41 -14.69 16.91 -11.67
CA GLY A 41 -14.44 18.35 -11.50
C GLY A 41 -13.62 18.99 -12.63
N LEU A 42 -12.94 18.17 -13.45
CA LEU A 42 -12.18 18.60 -14.62
C LEU A 42 -12.51 17.71 -15.83
N PRO A 43 -12.34 18.21 -17.07
CA PRO A 43 -12.55 17.38 -18.26
C PRO A 43 -11.67 16.13 -18.24
N VAL A 44 -12.25 15.01 -18.71
CA VAL A 44 -11.54 13.73 -18.84
C VAL A 44 -10.27 13.90 -19.69
N ILE A 45 -9.14 13.39 -19.21
CA ILE A 45 -7.86 13.45 -19.91
C ILE A 45 -7.80 12.34 -20.95
N THR A 46 -7.72 12.71 -22.23
CA THR A 46 -7.66 11.78 -23.37
C THR A 46 -6.43 11.98 -24.26
N ALA A 47 -5.59 12.97 -23.93
CA ALA A 47 -4.32 13.24 -24.57
C ALA A 47 -3.18 13.40 -23.53
N PRO A 48 -1.91 13.48 -23.95
CA PRO A 48 -0.80 13.77 -23.05
C PRO A 48 -0.89 15.18 -22.45
N ILE A 49 -1.14 15.28 -21.14
CA ILE A 49 -1.26 16.56 -20.45
C ILE A 49 -0.33 16.58 -19.24
N THR A 50 0.46 17.64 -19.12
CA THR A 50 1.23 17.93 -17.91
C THR A 50 0.63 19.13 -17.19
N LEU A 51 0.28 18.98 -15.92
CA LEU A 51 -0.13 20.06 -15.04
C LEU A 51 1.05 20.41 -14.12
N ASN A 52 1.66 21.57 -14.34
CA ASN A 52 2.78 22.07 -13.54
C ASN A 52 2.27 23.02 -12.47
N GLY A 53 2.26 22.57 -11.23
CA GLY A 53 1.84 23.35 -10.06
C GLY A 53 2.84 24.39 -9.61
N ASN A 54 4.08 24.38 -10.08
CA ASN A 54 5.12 25.29 -9.61
C ASN A 54 5.33 25.22 -8.07
N LYS A 55 4.70 26.12 -7.30
CA LYS A 55 4.82 26.21 -5.84
C LYS A 55 3.44 26.42 -5.21
N ASN A 56 3.11 25.58 -4.23
CA ASN A 56 1.89 25.68 -3.42
C ASN A 56 0.60 25.81 -4.25
N THR A 57 0.44 24.96 -5.26
CA THR A 57 -0.75 24.98 -6.10
C THR A 57 -1.64 23.80 -5.79
N THR A 58 -2.93 24.10 -5.61
CA THR A 58 -3.95 23.13 -5.21
C THR A 58 -5.07 23.12 -6.24
N ILE A 59 -5.54 21.92 -6.60
CA ILE A 59 -6.81 21.69 -7.28
C ILE A 59 -7.73 21.04 -6.25
N GLU A 60 -8.82 21.72 -5.91
CA GLU A 60 -9.68 21.37 -4.78
C GLU A 60 -11.14 21.42 -5.18
N ARG A 61 -11.91 20.39 -4.85
CA ARG A 61 -13.38 20.48 -4.92
C ARG A 61 -13.90 21.29 -3.73
N ALA A 62 -14.83 22.21 -3.99
CA ALA A 62 -15.52 22.95 -2.95
C ALA A 62 -16.42 22.04 -2.09
N ALA A 63 -16.36 22.20 -0.76
CA ALA A 63 -17.06 21.32 0.18
C ALA A 63 -18.58 21.27 -0.01
N ASN A 64 -19.19 22.36 -0.47
CA ASN A 64 -20.63 22.51 -0.72
C ASN A 64 -21.05 22.25 -2.18
N ALA A 65 -20.11 21.86 -3.05
CA ALA A 65 -20.44 21.44 -4.40
C ALA A 65 -21.02 20.01 -4.39
N ASP A 66 -21.68 19.64 -5.47
CA ASP A 66 -22.09 18.25 -5.70
C ASP A 66 -20.88 17.30 -5.62
N GLU A 67 -21.14 16.02 -5.41
CA GLU A 67 -20.10 15.01 -5.30
C GLU A 67 -19.54 14.66 -6.68
N PHE A 68 -18.27 14.97 -6.91
CA PHE A 68 -17.50 14.52 -8.07
C PHE A 68 -16.05 14.23 -7.70
N ARG A 69 -15.42 13.35 -8.49
CA ARG A 69 -13.96 13.14 -8.43
C ARG A 69 -13.21 14.28 -9.08
N ILE A 70 -11.94 14.49 -8.75
CA ILE A 70 -11.18 15.62 -9.32
C ILE A 70 -10.75 15.34 -10.76
N LEU A 71 -10.20 14.16 -11.03
CA LEU A 71 -9.58 13.82 -12.32
C LEU A 71 -9.98 12.42 -12.79
N THR A 72 -10.21 12.29 -14.10
CA THR A 72 -10.25 11.01 -14.80
C THR A 72 -9.25 11.00 -15.94
N VAL A 73 -8.47 9.93 -16.06
CA VAL A 73 -7.57 9.67 -17.20
C VAL A 73 -8.08 8.48 -17.95
N ASP A 74 -8.47 8.68 -19.20
CA ASP A 74 -9.07 7.63 -20.04
C ASP A 74 -8.09 7.11 -21.11
N THR A 75 -8.56 6.20 -21.96
CA THR A 75 -7.78 5.64 -23.07
C THR A 75 -7.11 6.75 -23.89
N GLY A 76 -5.79 6.66 -24.06
CA GLY A 76 -4.99 7.66 -24.78
C GLY A 76 -4.53 8.84 -23.90
N GLY A 77 -5.13 9.02 -22.73
CA GLY A 77 -4.71 10.00 -21.74
C GLY A 77 -3.37 9.64 -21.09
N ASN A 78 -2.48 10.64 -20.99
CA ASN A 78 -1.24 10.53 -20.23
C ASN A 78 -1.07 11.79 -19.38
N LEU A 79 -1.53 11.70 -18.14
CA LEU A 79 -1.52 12.81 -17.19
C LEU A 79 -0.25 12.80 -16.35
N THR A 80 0.47 13.92 -16.35
CA THR A 80 1.54 14.20 -15.37
C THR A 80 1.12 15.31 -14.42
N LEU A 81 1.15 15.02 -13.12
CA LEU A 81 0.99 16.01 -12.05
C LEU A 81 2.36 16.34 -11.48
N ASP A 82 2.82 17.59 -11.64
CA ASP A 82 4.13 18.04 -11.17
C ASP A 82 3.98 19.16 -10.12
N HIS A 83 4.40 18.92 -8.88
CA HIS A 83 4.31 19.89 -7.77
C HIS A 83 2.89 20.41 -7.46
N LEU A 84 1.90 19.51 -7.44
CA LEU A 84 0.49 19.84 -7.21
C LEU A 84 -0.09 19.16 -5.97
N THR A 85 -1.11 19.78 -5.37
CA THR A 85 -2.02 19.13 -4.41
C THR A 85 -3.37 18.88 -5.07
N ILE A 86 -3.86 17.64 -5.03
CA ILE A 86 -5.20 17.22 -5.43
C ILE A 86 -5.98 16.85 -4.18
N THR A 87 -7.09 17.55 -3.90
CA THR A 87 -7.81 17.39 -2.63
C THR A 87 -9.31 17.62 -2.69
N GLY A 88 -10.04 17.07 -1.72
CA GLY A 88 -11.47 17.33 -1.49
C GLY A 88 -12.42 16.64 -2.47
N GLY A 89 -11.88 15.82 -3.39
CA GLY A 89 -12.70 15.00 -4.28
C GLY A 89 -13.57 14.04 -3.49
N GLN A 90 -14.84 13.93 -3.86
CA GLN A 90 -15.81 13.08 -3.18
C GLN A 90 -16.74 12.47 -4.21
N THR A 91 -16.91 11.16 -4.21
CA THR A 91 -17.78 10.49 -5.19
C THR A 91 -18.43 9.26 -4.58
N THR A 92 -19.69 9.02 -4.96
CA THR A 92 -20.39 7.76 -4.67
C THR A 92 -19.83 6.55 -5.45
N SER A 93 -18.94 6.79 -6.40
CA SER A 93 -18.29 5.77 -7.24
C SER A 93 -16.83 5.53 -6.79
N ALA A 94 -15.99 5.04 -7.69
CA ALA A 94 -14.58 4.75 -7.41
C ALA A 94 -13.69 5.96 -7.76
N GLY A 95 -12.55 6.09 -7.08
CA GLY A 95 -11.52 7.09 -7.38
C GLY A 95 -11.90 8.49 -6.93
N GLY A 96 -11.98 8.72 -5.61
CA GLY A 96 -12.38 10.01 -5.05
C GLY A 96 -11.52 11.18 -5.53
N GLY A 97 -10.20 11.00 -5.56
CA GLY A 97 -9.28 11.96 -6.14
C GLY A 97 -9.14 11.76 -7.64
N ILE A 98 -8.63 10.58 -8.02
CA ILE A 98 -8.23 10.28 -9.40
C ILE A 98 -8.69 8.88 -9.80
N LEU A 99 -9.31 8.78 -10.98
CA LEU A 99 -9.60 7.53 -11.66
C LEU A 99 -8.73 7.39 -12.92
N VAL A 100 -7.95 6.32 -13.02
CA VAL A 100 -7.21 5.96 -14.24
C VAL A 100 -7.88 4.75 -14.85
N ASN A 101 -8.53 4.93 -16.00
CA ASN A 101 -9.19 3.86 -16.74
C ASN A 101 -8.19 3.00 -17.53
N PRO A 102 -8.61 1.82 -18.03
CA PRO A 102 -7.79 1.03 -18.95
C PRO A 102 -7.29 1.88 -20.13
N GLY A 103 -6.01 1.74 -20.47
CA GLY A 103 -5.36 2.53 -21.52
C GLY A 103 -4.96 3.96 -21.12
N GLY A 104 -5.33 4.42 -19.91
CA GLY A 104 -4.87 5.69 -19.33
C GLY A 104 -3.55 5.53 -18.57
N THR A 105 -2.78 6.62 -18.49
CA THR A 105 -1.53 6.69 -17.71
C THR A 105 -1.51 7.89 -16.78
N LEU A 106 -1.17 7.67 -15.51
CA LEU A 106 -0.93 8.72 -14.52
C LEU A 106 0.54 8.70 -14.06
N THR A 107 1.17 9.86 -14.03
CA THR A 107 2.42 10.10 -13.31
C THR A 107 2.25 11.21 -12.29
N THR A 108 2.45 10.92 -11.01
CA THR A 108 2.54 11.95 -9.96
C THR A 108 4.01 12.18 -9.60
N ASN A 109 4.50 13.39 -9.83
CA ASN A 109 5.87 13.80 -9.52
C ASN A 109 5.83 14.92 -8.48
N ARG A 110 6.39 14.68 -7.29
CA ARG A 110 6.44 15.69 -6.21
C ARG A 110 5.07 16.29 -5.90
N SER A 111 4.02 15.48 -6.03
CA SER A 111 2.63 15.90 -5.88
C SER A 111 1.99 15.20 -4.69
N THR A 112 0.90 15.77 -4.20
CA THR A 112 0.12 15.25 -3.07
C THR A 112 -1.31 14.94 -3.51
N VAL A 113 -1.81 13.74 -3.23
CA VAL A 113 -3.22 13.38 -3.38
C VAL A 113 -3.78 13.12 -1.99
N THR A 114 -4.67 14.00 -1.51
CA THR A 114 -5.08 13.98 -0.10
C THR A 114 -6.51 14.36 0.16
N ARG A 115 -7.11 13.87 1.25
CA ARG A 115 -8.47 14.23 1.69
C ARG A 115 -9.51 14.01 0.59
N ASN A 116 -9.36 12.93 -0.16
CA ASN A 116 -10.35 12.49 -1.13
C ASN A 116 -11.13 11.30 -0.57
N ILE A 117 -12.41 11.24 -0.92
CA ILE A 117 -13.39 10.30 -0.38
C ILE A 117 -14.07 9.56 -1.53
N ALA A 118 -14.19 8.24 -1.41
CA ALA A 118 -14.97 7.41 -2.32
C ALA A 118 -15.88 6.48 -1.52
N ASP A 119 -17.17 6.42 -1.86
CA ASP A 119 -18.09 5.43 -1.27
C ASP A 119 -17.84 4.01 -1.83
N SER A 120 -16.95 3.91 -2.83
CA SER A 120 -16.47 2.65 -3.41
C SER A 120 -14.94 2.54 -3.25
N ASN A 121 -14.24 2.01 -4.26
CA ASN A 121 -12.82 1.70 -4.19
C ASN A 121 -11.95 2.94 -4.41
N GLY A 122 -10.77 2.98 -3.80
CA GLY A 122 -9.75 3.98 -4.11
C GLY A 122 -10.14 5.39 -3.69
N GLY A 123 -9.99 5.72 -2.41
CA GLY A 123 -10.29 7.05 -1.91
C GLY A 123 -9.41 8.11 -2.59
N GLY A 124 -8.11 7.82 -2.67
CA GLY A 124 -7.15 8.68 -3.36
C GLY A 124 -7.11 8.39 -4.86
N ILE A 125 -6.64 7.19 -5.22
CA ILE A 125 -6.41 6.80 -6.61
C ILE A 125 -7.01 5.42 -6.90
N VAL A 126 -7.76 5.32 -8.00
CA VAL A 126 -8.05 4.04 -8.67
C VAL A 126 -7.19 3.93 -9.92
N ASN A 127 -6.52 2.79 -10.09
CA ASN A 127 -5.67 2.50 -11.24
C ASN A 127 -6.09 1.22 -11.97
N ASN A 128 -6.80 1.38 -13.08
CA ASN A 128 -7.11 0.31 -14.03
C ASN A 128 -6.19 0.35 -15.28
N GLY A 129 -5.32 1.36 -15.37
CA GLY A 129 -4.32 1.53 -16.42
C GLY A 129 -2.89 1.38 -15.89
N THR A 130 -2.06 2.39 -16.10
CA THR A 130 -0.70 2.45 -15.53
C THR A 130 -0.54 3.70 -14.66
N THR A 131 -0.07 3.52 -13.43
CA THR A 131 0.19 4.64 -12.53
C THR A 131 1.62 4.60 -11.98
N ARG A 132 2.30 5.75 -12.03
CA ARG A 132 3.63 5.98 -11.45
C ARG A 132 3.56 7.07 -10.39
N ILE A 133 4.01 6.78 -9.18
CA ILE A 133 3.98 7.69 -8.03
C ILE A 133 5.42 7.94 -7.58
N ILE A 134 5.96 9.10 -7.95
CA ILE A 134 7.39 9.43 -7.84
C ILE A 134 7.58 10.62 -6.91
N SER A 135 8.31 10.43 -5.82
CA SER A 135 8.59 11.51 -4.84
C SER A 135 7.32 12.21 -4.34
N SER A 136 6.21 11.48 -4.28
CA SER A 136 4.85 12.01 -4.07
C SER A 136 4.24 11.49 -2.77
N THR A 137 3.14 12.09 -2.34
CA THR A 137 2.43 11.72 -1.13
C THR A 137 0.97 11.39 -1.42
N ILE A 138 0.52 10.21 -1.02
CA ILE A 138 -0.88 9.80 -1.06
C ILE A 138 -1.34 9.63 0.38
N SER A 139 -2.15 10.57 0.89
CA SER A 139 -2.43 10.61 2.32
C SER A 139 -3.81 11.09 2.72
N HIS A 140 -4.33 10.63 3.85
CA HIS A 140 -5.63 11.08 4.36
C HIS A 140 -6.78 10.88 3.36
N ASN A 141 -6.71 9.85 2.54
CA ASN A 141 -7.82 9.49 1.67
C ASN A 141 -8.66 8.39 2.32
N THR A 142 -9.96 8.39 2.03
CA THR A 142 -10.94 7.50 2.64
C THR A 142 -11.72 6.75 1.56
N ALA A 143 -11.89 5.45 1.73
CA ALA A 143 -12.72 4.62 0.87
C ALA A 143 -13.67 3.75 1.71
N ASP A 144 -14.95 3.72 1.37
CA ASP A 144 -15.87 2.72 1.94
C ASP A 144 -15.70 1.34 1.27
N GLY A 145 -15.13 1.31 0.06
CA GLY A 145 -14.59 0.10 -0.56
C GLY A 145 -13.08 -0.07 -0.30
N PRO A 146 -12.43 -1.07 -0.91
CA PRO A 146 -11.01 -1.30 -0.71
C PRO A 146 -10.11 -0.21 -1.29
N GLY A 147 -8.87 -0.13 -0.77
CA GLY A 147 -7.88 0.83 -1.25
C GLY A 147 -8.13 2.25 -0.74
N GLY A 148 -8.02 2.49 0.57
CA GLY A 148 -8.20 3.85 1.13
C GLY A 148 -7.34 4.90 0.42
N GLY A 149 -6.05 4.59 0.25
CA GLY A 149 -5.12 5.39 -0.54
C GLY A 149 -5.17 5.04 -2.02
N ILE A 150 -4.80 3.81 -2.35
CA ILE A 150 -4.66 3.34 -3.73
C ILE A 150 -5.34 2.00 -3.91
N TYR A 151 -6.19 1.89 -4.92
CA TYR A 151 -6.73 0.65 -5.45
C TYR A 151 -6.24 0.44 -6.88
N SER A 152 -5.59 -0.68 -7.18
CA SER A 152 -4.99 -0.94 -8.50
C SER A 152 -5.40 -2.29 -9.06
N LEU A 153 -6.03 -2.31 -10.23
CA LEU A 153 -6.18 -3.49 -11.09
C LEU A 153 -5.09 -3.56 -12.17
N GLY A 154 -4.48 -2.43 -12.50
CA GLY A 154 -3.41 -2.31 -13.48
C GLY A 154 -2.01 -2.35 -12.84
N VAL A 155 -1.03 -1.77 -13.54
CA VAL A 155 0.36 -1.69 -13.08
C VAL A 155 0.55 -0.46 -12.20
N ILE A 156 1.09 -0.67 -11.00
CA ILE A 156 1.43 0.41 -10.06
C ILE A 156 2.92 0.41 -9.72
N ASP A 157 3.55 1.57 -9.85
CA ASP A 157 4.96 1.79 -9.51
C ASP A 157 5.09 2.97 -8.54
N VAL A 158 5.49 2.68 -7.29
CA VAL A 158 5.63 3.64 -6.21
C VAL A 158 7.11 3.80 -5.87
N LYS A 159 7.68 4.97 -6.13
CA LYS A 159 9.11 5.23 -5.97
C LYS A 159 9.39 6.48 -5.16
N LYS A 160 10.19 6.35 -4.10
CA LYS A 160 10.58 7.47 -3.22
C LYS A 160 9.39 8.23 -2.63
N SER A 161 8.29 7.53 -2.38
CA SER A 161 6.98 8.13 -2.09
C SER A 161 6.43 7.71 -0.73
N HIS A 162 5.43 8.44 -0.26
CA HIS A 162 4.77 8.20 1.02
C HIS A 162 3.28 7.87 0.77
N VAL A 163 2.82 6.73 1.27
CA VAL A 163 1.40 6.35 1.31
C VAL A 163 0.99 6.24 2.78
N ASN A 164 0.32 7.26 3.31
CA ASN A 164 0.14 7.36 4.75
C ASN A 164 -1.21 7.88 5.23
N ALA A 165 -1.63 7.43 6.41
CA ALA A 165 -2.87 7.90 7.05
C ALA A 165 -4.12 7.78 6.16
N ASN A 166 -4.16 6.79 5.28
CA ASN A 166 -5.35 6.49 4.49
C ASN A 166 -6.22 5.49 5.25
N THR A 167 -7.54 5.59 5.04
CA THR A 167 -8.54 4.83 5.77
C THR A 167 -9.47 4.06 4.83
N THR A 168 -9.84 2.85 5.20
CA THR A 168 -10.94 2.12 4.55
C THR A 168 -11.78 1.37 5.57
N THR A 169 -13.05 1.16 5.26
CA THR A 169 -13.91 0.27 6.06
C THR A 169 -13.66 -1.22 5.75
N THR A 170 -12.99 -1.52 4.62
CA THR A 170 -12.75 -2.89 4.15
C THR A 170 -11.26 -3.26 4.20
N ALA A 171 -10.52 -3.19 3.10
CA ALA A 171 -9.18 -3.77 2.99
C ALA A 171 -8.20 -2.94 2.15
N GLY A 172 -6.91 -3.10 2.43
CA GLY A 172 -5.81 -2.44 1.75
C GLY A 172 -5.80 -0.93 1.97
N ALA A 173 -5.85 -0.47 3.22
CA ALA A 173 -5.98 0.96 3.51
C ALA A 173 -4.89 1.81 2.85
N GLY A 174 -3.64 1.34 2.82
CA GLY A 174 -2.56 1.99 2.08
C GLY A 174 -2.65 1.72 0.58
N VAL A 175 -2.26 0.51 0.18
CA VAL A 175 -2.22 0.08 -1.22
C VAL A 175 -2.87 -1.28 -1.36
N MET A 176 -3.82 -1.39 -2.28
CA MET A 176 -4.37 -2.65 -2.74
C MET A 176 -4.06 -2.84 -4.23
N SER A 177 -3.38 -3.93 -4.59
CA SER A 177 -3.05 -4.27 -5.98
C SER A 177 -3.51 -5.66 -6.34
N PHE A 178 -4.29 -5.80 -7.41
CA PHE A 178 -4.60 -7.07 -8.08
C PHE A 178 -3.81 -7.29 -9.38
N GLY A 179 -3.02 -6.29 -9.79
CA GLY A 179 -2.06 -6.38 -10.87
C GLY A 179 -0.61 -6.40 -10.34
N THR A 180 0.33 -6.01 -11.19
CA THR A 180 1.74 -5.89 -10.80
C THR A 180 1.98 -4.66 -9.93
N ALA A 181 2.58 -4.87 -8.75
CA ALA A 181 2.99 -3.81 -7.84
C ALA A 181 4.51 -3.76 -7.68
N ARG A 182 5.09 -2.58 -7.90
CA ARG A 182 6.50 -2.28 -7.61
C ARG A 182 6.60 -1.13 -6.62
N ILE A 183 7.24 -1.36 -5.48
CA ILE A 183 7.42 -0.34 -4.43
C ILE A 183 8.90 -0.23 -4.08
N GLU A 184 9.50 0.94 -4.28
CA GLU A 184 10.93 1.16 -4.15
C GLU A 184 11.21 2.42 -3.31
N HIS A 185 12.12 2.32 -2.33
CA HIS A 185 12.53 3.47 -1.50
C HIS A 185 11.36 4.25 -0.87
N SER A 186 10.26 3.57 -0.54
CA SER A 186 9.00 4.21 -0.19
C SER A 186 8.53 3.82 1.22
N THR A 187 7.56 4.56 1.74
CA THR A 187 6.97 4.25 3.06
C THR A 187 5.46 4.10 2.95
N VAL A 188 4.92 3.02 3.50
CA VAL A 188 3.48 2.78 3.65
C VAL A 188 3.16 2.75 5.14
N THR A 189 2.60 3.85 5.66
CA THR A 189 2.57 4.06 7.11
C THR A 189 1.28 4.62 7.68
N ALA A 190 0.91 4.20 8.90
CA ALA A 190 -0.25 4.73 9.60
C ALA A 190 -1.57 4.56 8.82
N ASN A 191 -1.67 3.59 7.91
CA ASN A 191 -2.91 3.33 7.20
C ASN A 191 -3.81 2.43 8.05
N HIS A 192 -5.11 2.71 8.04
CA HIS A 192 -6.09 2.08 8.92
C HIS A 192 -7.22 1.43 8.13
N ALA A 193 -7.33 0.11 8.20
CA ALA A 193 -8.51 -0.61 7.74
C ALA A 193 -9.38 -0.99 8.94
N GLN A 194 -10.68 -0.73 8.86
CA GLN A 194 -11.62 -1.31 9.84
C GLN A 194 -11.90 -2.78 9.55
N GLY A 195 -11.71 -3.21 8.30
CA GLY A 195 -11.78 -4.62 7.90
C GLY A 195 -10.40 -5.26 7.87
N THR A 196 -10.10 -6.03 6.83
CA THR A 196 -9.12 -7.10 6.93
C THR A 196 -7.66 -6.67 6.77
N ILE A 197 -7.31 -5.67 5.94
CA ILE A 197 -5.91 -5.42 5.55
C ILE A 197 -5.47 -3.96 5.67
N GLY A 198 -4.41 -3.67 6.43
CA GLY A 198 -4.01 -2.30 6.80
C GLY A 198 -3.03 -1.63 5.82
N GLY A 199 -1.88 -2.24 5.58
CA GLY A 199 -0.79 -1.63 4.83
C GLY A 199 -0.88 -1.89 3.33
N LEU A 200 -0.33 -3.02 2.92
CA LEU A 200 -0.23 -3.44 1.52
C LEU A 200 -0.95 -4.77 1.31
N PHE A 201 -1.81 -4.81 0.30
CA PHE A 201 -2.35 -6.05 -0.26
C PHE A 201 -1.85 -6.25 -1.69
N ILE A 202 -1.35 -7.44 -2.01
CA ILE A 202 -0.96 -7.84 -3.36
C ILE A 202 -1.64 -9.15 -3.75
N SER A 203 -2.27 -9.16 -4.92
CA SER A 203 -2.66 -10.35 -5.66
C SER A 203 -1.94 -10.31 -7.02
N GLY A 204 -1.24 -11.39 -7.38
CA GLY A 204 -0.46 -11.47 -8.62
C GLY A 204 1.05 -11.38 -8.37
N THR A 205 1.70 -10.30 -8.82
CA THR A 205 3.17 -10.14 -8.72
C THR A 205 3.55 -8.88 -7.96
N GLY A 206 4.39 -9.05 -6.94
CA GLY A 206 4.86 -7.98 -6.07
C GLY A 206 6.37 -7.94 -5.96
N THR A 207 6.96 -6.75 -6.12
CA THR A 207 8.35 -6.51 -5.73
C THR A 207 8.44 -5.27 -4.87
N VAL A 208 9.02 -5.43 -3.69
CA VAL A 208 9.23 -4.33 -2.75
C VAL A 208 10.70 -4.28 -2.37
N THR A 209 11.30 -3.11 -2.48
CA THR A 209 12.73 -2.93 -2.24
C THR A 209 13.02 -1.66 -1.44
N ASP A 210 13.91 -1.76 -0.45
CA ASP A 210 14.40 -0.64 0.37
C ASP A 210 13.26 0.22 0.94
N SER A 211 12.18 -0.41 1.38
CA SER A 211 10.93 0.26 1.76
C SER A 211 10.51 -0.09 3.18
N LYS A 212 9.61 0.74 3.74
CA LYS A 212 9.14 0.59 5.12
C LYS A 212 7.61 0.52 5.21
N PHE A 213 7.11 -0.49 5.91
CA PHE A 213 5.70 -0.65 6.28
C PHE A 213 5.58 -0.49 7.78
N SER A 214 4.93 0.58 8.25
CA SER A 214 4.87 0.79 9.69
C SER A 214 3.63 1.45 10.23
N LYS A 215 3.23 1.05 11.44
CA LYS A 215 2.06 1.62 12.13
C LYS A 215 0.75 1.43 11.36
N ASN A 216 0.72 0.49 10.41
CA ASN A 216 -0.54 0.14 9.76
C ASN A 216 -1.36 -0.72 10.72
N THR A 217 -2.67 -0.57 10.65
CA THR A 217 -3.60 -1.25 11.55
C THR A 217 -4.75 -1.81 10.76
N ALA A 218 -5.17 -3.01 11.11
CA ALA A 218 -6.35 -3.67 10.54
C ALA A 218 -7.00 -4.58 11.57
N LEU A 219 -8.20 -5.06 11.27
CA LEU A 219 -8.85 -6.09 12.07
C LEU A 219 -8.10 -7.41 11.93
N GLU A 220 -7.88 -7.88 10.69
CA GLU A 220 -7.32 -9.22 10.43
C GLU A 220 -5.80 -9.27 10.24
N ALA A 221 -5.19 -8.43 9.41
CA ALA A 221 -3.76 -8.45 9.11
C ALA A 221 -3.25 -7.06 8.71
N ALA A 222 -2.12 -6.61 9.25
CA ALA A 222 -1.86 -5.16 9.29
C ALA A 222 -0.74 -4.66 8.38
N GLY A 223 0.38 -5.38 8.28
CA GLY A 223 1.54 -4.93 7.52
C GLY A 223 1.43 -5.22 6.02
N VAL A 224 2.09 -6.27 5.58
CA VAL A 224 2.08 -6.74 4.18
C VAL A 224 1.29 -8.03 4.11
N VAL A 225 0.33 -8.08 3.20
CA VAL A 225 -0.57 -9.21 2.98
C VAL A 225 -0.58 -9.54 1.50
N MET A 226 -0.66 -10.83 1.19
CA MET A 226 -0.88 -11.30 -0.17
C MET A 226 -2.15 -12.13 -0.28
N ASN A 227 -2.60 -12.31 -1.51
CA ASN A 227 -3.66 -13.23 -1.87
C ASN A 227 -3.08 -14.59 -2.29
N PHE A 228 -3.95 -15.57 -2.57
CA PHE A 228 -3.57 -16.85 -3.20
C PHE A 228 -2.86 -16.65 -4.55
N ASP A 229 -2.11 -17.67 -4.99
CA ASP A 229 -1.37 -17.71 -6.27
C ASP A 229 -0.46 -16.49 -6.50
N THR A 230 0.13 -15.92 -5.43
CA THR A 230 0.90 -14.68 -5.50
C THR A 230 2.42 -14.94 -5.41
N GLN A 231 3.18 -14.16 -6.17
CA GLN A 231 4.65 -14.12 -6.06
C GLN A 231 5.08 -12.79 -5.45
N LEU A 232 5.75 -12.84 -4.31
CA LEU A 232 6.23 -11.64 -3.62
C LEU A 232 7.73 -11.73 -3.31
N THR A 233 8.47 -10.73 -3.76
CA THR A 233 9.86 -10.50 -3.34
C THR A 233 9.95 -9.25 -2.49
N LEU A 234 10.46 -9.39 -1.26
CA LEU A 234 10.77 -8.31 -0.33
C LEU A 234 12.29 -8.23 -0.15
N LYS A 235 12.91 -7.12 -0.53
CA LYS A 235 14.36 -6.92 -0.41
C LYS A 235 14.70 -5.70 0.43
N ALA A 236 15.47 -5.88 1.50
CA ALA A 236 15.84 -4.82 2.44
C ALA A 236 14.61 -4.05 2.96
N VAL A 237 13.53 -4.78 3.27
CA VAL A 237 12.25 -4.19 3.70
C VAL A 237 12.16 -4.18 5.22
N THR A 238 11.67 -3.08 5.78
CA THR A 238 11.37 -2.98 7.22
C THR A 238 9.85 -3.01 7.45
N ILE A 239 9.35 -4.03 8.12
CA ILE A 239 7.95 -4.17 8.55
C ILE A 239 7.90 -4.01 10.07
N ILE A 240 7.39 -2.87 10.56
CA ILE A 240 7.52 -2.50 11.97
C ILE A 240 6.28 -1.86 12.58
N GLU A 241 5.94 -2.24 13.82
CA GLU A 241 4.84 -1.62 14.58
C GLU A 241 3.47 -1.70 13.89
N ASN A 242 3.24 -2.73 13.07
CA ASN A 242 1.92 -2.97 12.49
C ASN A 242 1.07 -3.84 13.44
N ILE A 243 -0.23 -3.55 13.53
CA ILE A 243 -1.12 -4.14 14.54
C ILE A 243 -2.37 -4.71 13.90
N ALA A 244 -2.52 -6.04 13.94
CA ALA A 244 -3.78 -6.72 13.69
C ALA A 244 -4.55 -6.78 15.02
N THR A 245 -5.72 -6.15 15.08
CA THR A 245 -6.44 -5.92 16.35
C THR A 245 -7.34 -7.07 16.77
N GLN A 246 -7.71 -7.95 15.84
CA GLN A 246 -8.56 -9.13 16.11
C GLN A 246 -8.14 -10.39 15.33
N GLY A 247 -7.12 -10.31 14.47
CA GLY A 247 -6.65 -11.43 13.67
C GLY A 247 -5.17 -11.74 13.80
N ARG A 248 -4.61 -12.20 12.68
CA ARG A 248 -3.28 -12.79 12.52
C ARG A 248 -2.29 -11.77 11.94
N ALA A 249 -1.01 -12.12 11.87
CA ALA A 249 -0.07 -11.43 10.98
C ALA A 249 -0.01 -9.90 11.17
N GLY A 250 0.54 -9.47 12.31
CA GLY A 250 0.85 -8.05 12.50
C GLY A 250 1.78 -7.57 11.38
N GLY A 251 2.83 -8.33 11.09
CA GLY A 251 3.84 -8.00 10.08
C GLY A 251 3.52 -8.48 8.66
N LEU A 252 3.79 -9.76 8.37
CA LEU A 252 3.64 -10.36 7.04
C LEU A 252 2.63 -11.52 7.10
N ALA A 253 1.57 -11.44 6.30
CA ALA A 253 0.65 -12.55 6.07
C ALA A 253 0.87 -13.12 4.67
N THR A 254 1.06 -14.42 4.58
CA THR A 254 1.15 -15.14 3.31
C THR A 254 -0.11 -15.97 3.08
N SER A 255 -0.28 -16.53 1.88
CA SER A 255 -1.48 -17.27 1.51
C SER A 255 -1.15 -18.43 0.59
N ASP A 256 -2.06 -19.39 0.54
CA ASP A 256 -1.86 -20.68 -0.13
C ASP A 256 -1.41 -20.53 -1.60
N ASN A 257 -0.70 -21.54 -2.11
CA ASN A 257 -0.17 -21.59 -3.47
C ASN A 257 0.75 -20.40 -3.86
N SER A 258 1.29 -19.68 -2.87
CA SER A 258 2.13 -18.51 -3.09
C SER A 258 3.60 -18.81 -2.83
N SER A 259 4.48 -18.00 -3.42
CA SER A 259 5.93 -18.05 -3.17
C SER A 259 6.44 -16.70 -2.70
N VAL A 260 7.14 -16.71 -1.58
CA VAL A 260 7.59 -15.50 -0.90
C VAL A 260 9.08 -15.57 -0.61
N VAL A 261 9.80 -14.56 -1.07
CA VAL A 261 11.23 -14.42 -0.79
C VAL A 261 11.47 -13.12 -0.06
N VAL A 262 12.05 -13.21 1.14
CA VAL A 262 12.49 -12.05 1.92
C VAL A 262 14.02 -12.09 2.01
N GLU A 263 14.66 -11.07 1.46
CA GLU A 263 16.11 -10.91 1.42
C GLU A 263 16.53 -9.63 2.16
N GLY A 264 17.06 -9.80 3.35
CA GLY A 264 17.48 -8.69 4.19
C GLY A 264 16.30 -7.95 4.83
N GLY A 265 16.63 -7.10 5.79
CA GLY A 265 15.66 -6.23 6.45
C GLY A 265 15.15 -6.80 7.77
N ALA A 266 14.02 -6.28 8.24
CA ALA A 266 13.56 -6.54 9.60
C ALA A 266 12.04 -6.55 9.72
N ILE A 267 11.52 -7.53 10.45
CA ILE A 267 10.10 -7.67 10.80
C ILE A 267 10.03 -7.58 12.33
N THR A 268 9.68 -6.40 12.83
CA THR A 268 9.92 -6.07 14.25
C THR A 268 8.76 -5.39 14.94
N ASN A 269 8.51 -5.72 16.20
CA ASN A 269 7.50 -5.06 17.04
C ASN A 269 6.11 -5.02 16.40
N ASN A 270 5.78 -5.98 15.53
CA ASN A 270 4.44 -6.15 15.01
C ASN A 270 3.60 -6.98 15.99
N ALA A 271 2.31 -6.73 16.03
CA ALA A 271 1.39 -7.38 16.96
C ALA A 271 0.18 -7.97 16.23
N ALA A 272 -0.19 -9.18 16.63
CA ALA A 272 -1.44 -9.83 16.28
C ALA A 272 -2.13 -10.30 17.57
N THR A 273 -3.43 -10.54 17.53
CA THR A 273 -4.14 -11.09 18.70
C THR A 273 -4.20 -12.62 18.69
N THR A 274 -4.05 -13.25 17.53
CA THR A 274 -4.05 -14.71 17.39
C THR A 274 -2.68 -15.22 17.00
N ASP A 275 -2.36 -15.28 15.71
CA ASP A 275 -1.21 -16.04 15.21
C ASP A 275 -0.23 -15.15 14.46
N GLY A 276 1.07 -15.43 14.59
CA GLY A 276 2.07 -14.89 13.66
C GLY A 276 2.30 -13.40 13.80
N GLY A 277 2.61 -12.91 15.00
CA GLY A 277 2.79 -11.47 15.26
C GLY A 277 3.74 -10.80 14.26
N GLY A 278 4.86 -11.44 13.98
CA GLY A 278 5.78 -11.08 12.90
C GLY A 278 5.32 -11.62 11.56
N ILE A 279 5.21 -12.95 11.43
CA ILE A 279 4.85 -13.63 10.19
C ILE A 279 3.80 -14.69 10.46
N TYR A 280 2.72 -14.70 9.67
CA TYR A 280 1.84 -15.84 9.49
C TYR A 280 2.12 -16.47 8.13
N ASN A 281 2.68 -17.68 8.14
CA ASN A 281 3.10 -18.39 6.94
C ASN A 281 2.12 -19.50 6.56
N PHE A 282 1.51 -19.35 5.38
CA PHE A 282 0.64 -20.28 4.70
C PHE A 282 1.04 -20.38 3.23
N ALA A 283 2.34 -20.31 2.95
CA ALA A 283 2.95 -20.29 1.62
C ALA A 283 4.36 -20.91 1.67
N ASP A 284 4.99 -21.07 0.50
CA ASP A 284 6.42 -21.36 0.41
C ASP A 284 7.23 -20.09 0.69
N LEU A 285 7.78 -19.99 1.90
CA LEU A 285 8.51 -18.81 2.38
C LEU A 285 10.01 -19.08 2.53
N VAL A 286 10.83 -18.22 1.93
CA VAL A 286 12.27 -18.23 2.14
C VAL A 286 12.74 -16.91 2.74
N LEU A 287 13.40 -16.99 3.89
CA LEU A 287 13.99 -15.87 4.60
C LEU A 287 15.52 -15.94 4.51
N ARG A 288 16.16 -14.84 4.09
CA ARG A 288 17.62 -14.71 3.99
C ARG A 288 18.06 -13.41 4.67
N ASP A 289 19.02 -13.47 5.58
CA ASP A 289 19.58 -12.28 6.26
C ASP A 289 18.49 -11.40 6.93
N THR A 290 17.44 -12.04 7.46
CA THR A 290 16.27 -11.32 7.99
C THR A 290 16.29 -11.32 9.52
N ARG A 291 15.91 -10.19 10.13
CA ARG A 291 15.71 -10.09 11.58
C ARG A 291 14.23 -10.08 11.94
N ILE A 292 13.79 -11.04 12.75
CA ILE A 292 12.41 -11.14 13.25
C ILE A 292 12.45 -10.95 14.77
N ASN A 293 12.07 -9.77 15.27
CA ASN A 293 12.24 -9.47 16.69
C ASN A 293 11.18 -8.61 17.36
N GLY A 294 10.90 -8.91 18.63
CA GLY A 294 9.98 -8.11 19.45
C GLY A 294 8.52 -8.18 19.02
N ASN A 295 8.17 -9.12 18.13
CA ASN A 295 6.81 -9.30 17.69
C ASN A 295 5.97 -10.02 18.74
N GLN A 296 4.66 -9.79 18.73
CA GLN A 296 3.72 -10.26 19.76
C GLN A 296 2.48 -10.93 19.14
N ALA A 297 2.05 -12.06 19.69
CA ALA A 297 0.84 -12.78 19.30
C ALA A 297 0.32 -13.69 20.43
N ASP A 298 -0.78 -14.40 20.24
CA ASP A 298 -1.14 -15.52 21.11
C ASP A 298 -0.22 -16.72 20.85
N GLN A 299 0.04 -17.04 19.58
CA GLN A 299 0.91 -18.12 19.15
C GLN A 299 1.86 -17.70 18.02
N GLY A 300 3.04 -18.30 17.96
CA GLY A 300 3.98 -18.09 16.84
C GLY A 300 4.40 -16.63 16.70
N ALA A 301 4.70 -15.95 17.81
CA ALA A 301 4.82 -14.50 17.82
C ALA A 301 5.88 -13.97 16.84
N GLY A 302 6.98 -14.70 16.67
CA GLY A 302 7.91 -14.46 15.56
C GLY A 302 7.33 -14.94 14.23
N ILE A 303 7.14 -16.26 14.12
CA ILE A 303 6.60 -16.94 12.94
C ILE A 303 5.57 -17.98 13.41
N TYR A 304 4.38 -17.94 12.83
CA TYR A 304 3.44 -19.06 12.85
C TYR A 304 3.46 -19.69 11.46
N ASN A 305 3.68 -21.00 11.37
CA ASN A 305 3.93 -21.69 10.10
C ASN A 305 2.98 -22.88 9.92
N GLU A 306 2.26 -22.91 8.81
CA GLU A 306 1.40 -24.03 8.39
C GLU A 306 1.90 -24.69 7.09
N GLU A 307 2.82 -24.04 6.36
CA GLU A 307 3.39 -24.52 5.09
C GLU A 307 4.92 -24.67 5.18
N THR A 308 5.68 -24.40 4.11
CA THR A 308 7.14 -24.48 4.14
C THR A 308 7.78 -23.13 4.47
N VAL A 309 8.67 -23.10 5.47
CA VAL A 309 9.55 -21.96 5.72
C VAL A 309 11.01 -22.38 5.82
N ILE A 310 11.87 -21.72 5.04
CA ILE A 310 13.32 -21.98 4.99
C ILE A 310 14.09 -20.73 5.43
N LEU A 311 14.95 -20.88 6.44
CA LEU A 311 15.67 -19.77 7.07
C LEU A 311 17.18 -19.86 6.85
N PHE A 312 17.75 -18.87 6.17
CA PHE A 312 19.21 -18.67 6.00
C PHE A 312 19.65 -17.36 6.68
N ASP A 313 20.73 -17.41 7.47
CA ASP A 313 21.28 -16.30 8.27
C ASP A 313 20.19 -15.44 8.96
N THR A 314 19.11 -16.08 9.41
CA THR A 314 17.91 -15.39 9.89
C THR A 314 17.82 -15.48 11.41
N LYS A 315 17.49 -14.36 12.06
CA LYS A 315 17.49 -14.23 13.52
C LYS A 315 16.08 -14.01 14.04
N VAL A 316 15.50 -15.03 14.68
CA VAL A 316 14.18 -14.98 15.33
C VAL A 316 14.37 -14.82 16.82
N VAL A 317 14.27 -13.58 17.33
CA VAL A 317 14.71 -13.25 18.69
C VAL A 317 13.78 -12.32 19.44
N LYS A 318 13.60 -12.58 20.75
CA LYS A 318 12.83 -11.69 21.66
C LYS A 318 11.38 -11.47 21.25
N ASN A 319 10.78 -12.42 20.54
CA ASN A 319 9.34 -12.41 20.26
C ASN A 319 8.58 -13.00 21.46
N VAL A 320 7.34 -12.56 21.66
CA VAL A 320 6.54 -12.86 22.86
C VAL A 320 5.16 -13.35 22.46
N ALA A 321 4.90 -14.63 22.68
CA ALA A 321 3.59 -15.25 22.58
C ALA A 321 2.90 -15.29 23.95
N ILE A 322 1.57 -15.35 23.97
CA ILE A 322 0.78 -15.55 25.20
C ILE A 322 0.76 -17.03 25.56
N THR A 323 0.41 -17.89 24.60
CA THR A 323 0.22 -19.32 24.81
C THR A 323 1.50 -20.09 24.50
N ASP A 324 1.98 -20.07 23.25
CA ASP A 324 3.09 -20.94 22.83
C ASP A 324 3.85 -20.43 21.60
N GLY A 325 5.07 -20.93 21.43
CA GLY A 325 5.96 -20.63 20.32
C GLY A 325 6.26 -19.15 20.19
N GLY A 326 6.97 -18.61 21.19
CA GLY A 326 7.43 -17.22 21.15
C GLY A 326 8.20 -16.94 19.87
N GLY A 327 9.10 -17.84 19.48
CA GLY A 327 9.87 -17.72 18.24
C GLY A 327 9.10 -18.26 17.04
N ILE A 328 8.96 -19.59 16.95
CA ILE A 328 8.32 -20.27 15.82
C ILE A 328 7.31 -21.32 16.33
N VAL A 329 6.07 -21.29 15.81
CA VAL A 329 5.15 -22.44 15.85
C VAL A 329 5.12 -23.07 14.46
N ASN A 330 5.18 -24.39 14.40
CA ASN A 330 4.96 -25.15 13.17
C ASN A 330 3.72 -26.05 13.32
N ASP A 331 2.61 -25.68 12.70
CA ASP A 331 1.34 -26.39 12.74
C ASP A 331 1.13 -27.18 11.45
N GLY A 332 1.71 -28.39 11.37
CA GLY A 332 1.56 -29.28 10.22
C GLY A 332 2.46 -29.00 9.01
N GLY A 333 3.17 -27.86 9.00
CA GLY A 333 4.11 -27.47 7.94
C GLY A 333 5.53 -28.03 8.09
N THR A 334 6.45 -27.46 7.29
CA THR A 334 7.89 -27.76 7.32
C THR A 334 8.71 -26.53 7.68
N VAL A 335 9.63 -26.66 8.65
CA VAL A 335 10.57 -25.60 9.02
C VAL A 335 12.01 -26.09 8.82
N GLU A 336 12.76 -25.41 7.96
CA GLU A 336 14.17 -25.68 7.72
C GLU A 336 15.06 -24.59 8.34
N LEU A 337 15.73 -24.93 9.44
CA LEU A 337 16.70 -24.06 10.11
C LEU A 337 18.11 -24.32 9.57
N ASN A 338 18.59 -23.49 8.63
CA ASN A 338 19.96 -23.60 8.11
C ASN A 338 20.99 -23.00 9.09
N THR A 339 21.17 -23.63 10.25
CA THR A 339 22.00 -23.13 11.36
C THR A 339 23.46 -22.88 10.99
N ALA A 340 24.02 -23.64 10.03
CA ALA A 340 25.37 -23.43 9.50
C ALA A 340 25.56 -22.04 8.84
N THR A 341 24.46 -21.39 8.44
CA THR A 341 24.48 -20.05 7.85
C THR A 341 24.35 -18.92 8.88
N GLY A 342 24.23 -19.22 10.17
CA GLY A 342 24.01 -18.22 11.23
C GLY A 342 22.55 -18.09 11.70
N THR A 343 21.64 -18.89 11.15
CA THR A 343 20.23 -18.94 11.57
C THR A 343 20.09 -19.33 13.04
N ILE A 344 19.38 -18.50 13.82
CA ILE A 344 19.15 -18.73 15.26
C ILE A 344 17.72 -18.36 15.67
N VAL A 345 17.16 -19.15 16.60
CA VAL A 345 15.87 -18.89 17.25
C VAL A 345 16.09 -18.90 18.76
N ILE A 346 16.20 -17.72 19.38
CA ILE A 346 16.61 -17.61 20.80
C ILE A 346 15.93 -16.46 21.53
N LYS A 347 15.83 -16.59 22.85
CA LYS A 347 15.32 -15.54 23.78
C LYS A 347 13.87 -15.15 23.49
N ASN A 348 13.08 -16.04 22.91
CA ASN A 348 11.66 -15.83 22.74
C ASN A 348 10.90 -16.35 23.98
N ARG A 349 9.67 -15.89 24.18
CA ARG A 349 8.82 -16.30 25.31
C ARG A 349 7.44 -16.72 24.82
N PRO A 350 6.82 -17.78 25.40
CA PRO A 350 7.31 -18.56 26.55
C PRO A 350 8.45 -19.53 26.19
N ASN A 351 8.55 -19.95 24.94
CA ASN A 351 9.57 -20.86 24.42
C ASN A 351 10.09 -20.40 23.04
N ASN A 352 11.21 -20.95 22.58
CA ASN A 352 11.75 -20.60 21.26
C ASN A 352 10.96 -21.22 20.12
N CYS A 353 10.57 -22.49 20.26
CA CYS A 353 9.88 -23.21 19.20
C CYS A 353 8.88 -24.22 19.74
N VAL A 354 7.86 -24.51 18.92
CA VAL A 354 6.93 -25.64 19.06
C VAL A 354 6.91 -26.40 17.74
N ASP A 355 7.15 -27.72 17.80
CA ASP A 355 7.15 -28.63 16.64
C ASP A 355 8.14 -28.26 15.51
N VAL A 356 9.29 -27.68 15.89
CA VAL A 356 10.39 -27.35 14.97
C VAL A 356 11.62 -28.24 15.22
N PRO A 357 11.91 -29.21 14.34
CA PRO A 357 13.11 -30.04 14.45
C PRO A 357 14.41 -29.21 14.47
N GLY A 358 15.32 -29.54 15.38
CA GLY A 358 16.61 -28.87 15.49
C GLY A 358 16.56 -27.47 16.13
N CYS A 359 15.39 -27.00 16.57
CA CYS A 359 15.29 -25.79 17.38
C CYS A 359 15.56 -26.10 18.85
N ALA A 360 16.51 -25.40 19.46
CA ALA A 360 16.75 -25.49 20.89
C ALA A 360 15.65 -24.72 21.65
N GLY A 361 14.88 -25.45 22.46
CA GLY A 361 13.81 -24.90 23.32
C GLY A 361 14.27 -23.77 24.21
#